data_AF-A0A7L1Q286-F1
#
_entry.id   AF-A0A7L1Q286-F1
#
_cell.length_a   1.000
_cell.length_b   1.000
_cell.length_c   1.000
_cell.angle_alpha   90.00
_cell.angle_beta   90.00
_cell.angle_gamma   90.00
#
_symmetry.space_group_name_H-M   'P 1'
#
loop_
_entity.id
_entity.type
_entity.pdbx_description
1 polymer ?
#
loop_
_entity_poly.entity_id
_entity_poly.type
_entity_poly.pdbx_seq_one_letter_code
_entity_poly.pdbx_strand_id
1 'polypeptide(L)'
;FSCASGEYLEMKNQVCSKCAEGTYSLGSGIKFDEWDELPAGFSNVATFMDTAVGSSESKADSCNNSSWTPRGNYIESNRDDCTVSLIYAVHLKKSGSVFFEYQYIDNNIFFEFFIQNDQCKEMESTADKWVKLTDNGEWGSHSVTLKSGSNILYWRTTGILMGSKVVKPVLVKNITIEGVAYTSECFACKPGTFSDKPGASGCQVCPRDTYSEKGAKECTKCKEEMVKQNQEGLSMCSHRLFQIHNGAHRYIMGHSQTFVSSFQTQIMYKWIEPKICREDLPDALTLPPSGERQDCPPCNPGFYNNALSSCTPCPPGT
;
A
#
# COMPACT_ATOMS: atom_id res chain seq x y z
N PHE A 1 -14.74 14.11 -31.13
CA PHE A 1 -14.63 15.33 -30.31
C PHE A 1 -13.91 14.97 -29.01
N SER A 2 -12.90 15.72 -28.61
CA SER A 2 -12.12 15.50 -27.38
C SER A 2 -11.77 16.86 -26.78
N CYS A 3 -12.00 17.05 -25.49
CA CYS A 3 -11.64 18.27 -24.78
C CYS A 3 -10.18 18.24 -24.32
N ALA A 4 -9.62 19.42 -24.04
CA ALA A 4 -8.30 19.53 -23.45
C ALA A 4 -8.29 19.00 -22.00
N SER A 5 -7.12 18.67 -21.49
CA SER A 5 -6.98 18.34 -20.07
C SER A 5 -7.37 19.55 -19.21
N GLY A 6 -8.11 19.27 -18.13
CA GLY A 6 -8.78 20.29 -17.32
C GLY A 6 -10.16 20.71 -17.83
N GLU A 7 -10.62 20.17 -18.95
CA GLU A 7 -11.94 20.48 -19.51
C GLU A 7 -12.81 19.22 -19.61
N TYR A 8 -14.12 19.42 -19.62
CA TYR A 8 -15.12 18.39 -19.87
C TYR A 8 -16.10 18.86 -20.95
N LEU A 9 -16.73 17.93 -21.65
CA LEU A 9 -17.74 18.26 -22.65
C LEU A 9 -19.08 18.50 -21.97
N GLU A 10 -19.56 19.74 -22.05
CA GLU A 10 -20.92 20.07 -21.63
C GLU A 10 -21.92 19.61 -22.69
N MET A 11 -22.71 18.57 -22.35
CA MET A 11 -23.59 17.89 -23.31
C MET A 11 -24.72 18.78 -23.86
N LYS A 12 -25.11 19.83 -23.13
CA LYS A 12 -26.22 20.72 -23.51
C LYS A 12 -25.89 21.61 -24.71
N ASN A 13 -24.64 22.06 -24.82
CA ASN A 13 -24.18 23.01 -25.83
C ASN A 13 -23.03 22.47 -26.69
N GLN A 14 -22.52 21.26 -26.39
CA GLN A 14 -21.37 20.64 -27.05
C GLN A 14 -20.09 21.48 -26.97
N VAL A 15 -19.91 22.22 -25.88
CA VAL A 15 -18.73 23.06 -25.63
C VAL A 15 -17.83 22.42 -24.56
N CYS A 16 -16.51 22.53 -24.73
CA CYS A 16 -15.56 22.18 -23.68
C CYS A 16 -15.55 23.28 -22.61
N SER A 17 -15.92 22.92 -21.40
CA SER A 17 -15.95 23.81 -20.24
C SER A 17 -14.86 23.41 -19.25
N LYS A 18 -14.25 24.39 -18.59
CA LYS A 18 -13.22 24.14 -17.57
C LYS A 18 -13.81 23.47 -16.33
N CYS A 19 -13.07 22.55 -15.74
CA CYS A 19 -13.38 22.00 -14.43
C CYS A 19 -13.37 23.08 -13.36
N ALA A 20 -14.26 22.96 -12.37
CA ALA A 20 -14.25 23.85 -11.22
C ALA A 20 -13.10 23.49 -10.27
N GLU A 21 -12.76 24.42 -9.38
CA GLU A 21 -11.87 24.15 -8.24
C GLU A 21 -12.36 22.94 -7.44
N GLY A 22 -11.42 22.16 -6.90
CA GLY A 22 -11.70 20.89 -6.23
C GLY A 22 -12.00 19.72 -7.19
N THR A 23 -12.00 19.97 -8.50
CA THR A 23 -12.19 18.94 -9.52
C THR A 23 -11.10 18.99 -10.59
N TYR A 24 -10.93 17.90 -11.32
CA TYR A 24 -9.98 17.79 -12.41
C TYR A 24 -10.52 16.95 -13.57
N SER A 25 -9.86 17.03 -14.72
CA SER A 25 -10.18 16.20 -15.88
C SER A 25 -8.92 15.90 -16.69
N LEU A 26 -8.79 14.68 -17.18
CA LEU A 26 -7.75 14.32 -18.16
C LEU A 26 -8.14 14.74 -19.59
N GLY A 27 -9.38 15.20 -19.80
CA GLY A 27 -9.94 15.63 -21.09
C GLY A 27 -10.34 14.46 -21.99
N SER A 28 -9.38 13.56 -22.23
CA SER A 28 -9.55 12.32 -23.00
C SER A 28 -8.95 11.11 -22.27
N GLY A 29 -9.15 11.05 -20.96
CA GLY A 29 -8.63 10.00 -20.09
C GLY A 29 -9.57 9.71 -18.91
N ILE A 30 -9.46 8.52 -18.34
CA ILE A 30 -10.15 8.07 -17.13
C ILE A 30 -9.08 7.69 -16.09
N LYS A 31 -9.32 8.00 -14.82
CA LYS A 31 -8.41 7.63 -13.73
C LYS A 31 -9.19 6.95 -12.60
N PHE A 32 -8.61 5.88 -12.07
CA PHE A 32 -9.08 5.11 -10.92
C PHE A 32 -8.01 5.11 -9.83
N ASP A 33 -8.18 5.97 -8.85
CA ASP A 33 -7.26 6.14 -7.72
C ASP A 33 -7.95 6.16 -6.35
N GLU A 34 -9.25 5.85 -6.32
CA GLU A 34 -10.06 5.57 -5.14
C GLU A 34 -10.58 4.13 -5.24
N TRP A 35 -10.33 3.32 -4.21
CA TRP A 35 -10.64 1.89 -4.14
C TRP A 35 -11.34 1.55 -2.82
N ASP A 36 -12.22 2.42 -2.33
CA ASP A 36 -13.12 2.10 -1.20
C ASP A 36 -14.13 1.02 -1.61
N GLU A 37 -14.60 1.11 -2.86
CA GLU A 37 -15.42 0.13 -3.54
C GLU A 37 -14.85 -0.14 -4.93
N LEU A 38 -15.30 -1.21 -5.59
CA LEU A 38 -14.87 -1.51 -6.96
C LEU A 38 -15.54 -0.51 -7.92
N PRO A 39 -14.79 0.32 -8.67
CA PRO A 39 -15.39 1.33 -9.54
C PRO A 39 -16.26 0.71 -10.63
N ALA A 40 -17.28 1.45 -11.05
CA ALA A 40 -18.19 1.01 -12.10
C ALA A 40 -17.43 0.66 -13.40
N GLY A 41 -17.85 -0.43 -14.05
CA GLY A 41 -17.24 -0.94 -15.27
C GLY A 41 -16.14 -1.98 -15.06
N PHE A 42 -15.63 -2.12 -13.84
CA PHE A 42 -14.79 -3.27 -13.49
C PHE A 42 -15.63 -4.50 -13.22
N SER A 43 -15.14 -5.66 -13.63
CA SER A 43 -15.67 -6.97 -13.26
C SER A 43 -14.57 -7.90 -12.76
N ASN A 44 -14.96 -8.88 -11.97
CA ASN A 44 -14.06 -9.81 -11.31
C ASN A 44 -14.48 -11.24 -11.63
N VAL A 45 -13.55 -12.04 -12.12
CA VAL A 45 -13.82 -13.43 -12.52
C VAL A 45 -12.77 -14.32 -11.89
N ALA A 46 -13.22 -15.33 -11.15
CA ALA A 46 -12.39 -16.35 -10.55
C ALA A 46 -12.59 -17.69 -11.25
N THR A 47 -11.49 -18.39 -11.50
CA THR A 47 -11.48 -19.71 -12.12
C THR A 47 -10.41 -20.56 -11.45
N PHE A 48 -10.66 -21.87 -11.39
CA PHE A 48 -9.64 -22.84 -10.98
C PHE A 48 -8.99 -23.42 -12.24
N MET A 49 -7.66 -23.44 -12.30
CA MET A 49 -6.94 -24.00 -13.43
C MET A 49 -6.77 -25.51 -13.24
N ASP A 50 -7.67 -26.29 -13.85
CA ASP A 50 -7.71 -27.75 -13.72
C ASP A 50 -6.57 -28.40 -14.53
N THR A 51 -5.43 -28.66 -13.86
CA THR A 51 -4.26 -29.32 -14.47
C THR A 51 -4.13 -30.79 -14.11
N ALA A 52 -5.10 -31.36 -13.37
CA ALA A 52 -5.09 -32.75 -12.97
C ALA A 52 -6.15 -33.57 -13.72
N VAL A 53 -5.70 -34.61 -14.43
CA VAL A 53 -6.56 -35.69 -14.93
C VAL A 53 -7.10 -36.46 -13.70
N GLY A 54 -8.17 -35.95 -13.08
CA GLY A 54 -8.79 -36.57 -11.91
C GLY A 54 -9.83 -35.71 -11.20
N SER A 55 -11.10 -36.06 -11.42
CA SER A 55 -12.32 -35.61 -10.70
C SER A 55 -12.69 -34.11 -10.76
N SER A 56 -13.30 -33.73 -11.88
CA SER A 56 -13.68 -32.38 -12.29
C SER A 56 -15.02 -31.85 -11.75
N GLU A 57 -15.51 -32.28 -10.58
CA GLU A 57 -16.86 -31.88 -10.12
C GLU A 57 -16.96 -31.25 -8.72
N SER A 58 -15.84 -31.09 -7.98
CA SER A 58 -15.91 -30.56 -6.59
C SER A 58 -15.01 -29.37 -6.23
N LYS A 59 -14.22 -28.84 -7.19
CA LYS A 59 -13.29 -27.70 -6.96
C LYS A 59 -13.65 -26.42 -7.70
N ALA A 60 -14.64 -26.43 -8.60
CA ALA A 60 -15.09 -25.18 -9.23
C ALA A 60 -15.74 -24.24 -8.19
N ASP A 61 -16.46 -24.79 -7.20
CA ASP A 61 -17.08 -24.03 -6.11
C ASP A 61 -16.08 -23.47 -5.07
N SER A 62 -14.81 -23.91 -5.08
CA SER A 62 -13.83 -23.48 -4.08
C SER A 62 -13.28 -22.07 -4.31
N CYS A 63 -13.40 -21.54 -5.53
CA CYS A 63 -12.89 -20.21 -5.90
C CYS A 63 -13.93 -19.09 -5.84
N ASN A 64 -15.15 -19.38 -5.35
CA ASN A 64 -16.24 -18.39 -5.30
C ASN A 64 -15.95 -17.19 -4.39
N ASN A 65 -15.03 -17.35 -3.43
CA ASN A 65 -14.61 -16.27 -2.52
C ASN A 65 -13.31 -15.58 -2.97
N SER A 66 -12.70 -16.02 -4.07
CA SER A 66 -11.43 -15.51 -4.55
C SER A 66 -11.69 -14.32 -5.47
N SER A 67 -11.17 -13.15 -5.11
CA SER A 67 -11.48 -11.92 -5.85
C SER A 67 -10.42 -10.86 -5.64
N TRP A 68 -10.19 -10.02 -6.67
CA TRP A 68 -9.63 -8.69 -6.46
C TRP A 68 -10.50 -7.85 -5.50
N THR A 69 -9.93 -7.43 -4.37
CA THR A 69 -10.67 -6.82 -3.26
C THR A 69 -10.17 -5.39 -3.01
N PRO A 70 -11.06 -4.37 -3.02
CA PRO A 70 -10.69 -2.99 -2.74
C PRO A 70 -10.24 -2.78 -1.28
N ARG A 71 -9.21 -1.94 -1.07
CA ARG A 71 -8.58 -1.63 0.24
C ARG A 71 -8.40 -0.13 0.47
N GLY A 72 -9.33 0.69 -0.04
CA GLY A 72 -9.33 2.16 0.04
C GLY A 72 -8.36 2.80 -0.95
N ASN A 73 -7.05 2.58 -0.79
CA ASN A 73 -6.01 3.23 -1.60
C ASN A 73 -5.47 2.36 -2.75
N TYR A 74 -5.79 1.07 -2.75
CA TYR A 74 -5.35 0.08 -3.73
C TYR A 74 -6.36 -1.06 -3.79
N ILE A 75 -6.24 -1.89 -4.82
CA ILE A 75 -6.94 -3.17 -4.93
C ILE A 75 -5.93 -4.31 -4.76
N GLU A 76 -6.28 -5.34 -3.98
CA GLU A 76 -5.41 -6.51 -3.76
C GLU A 76 -5.98 -7.77 -4.42
N SER A 77 -5.12 -8.64 -4.93
CA SER A 77 -5.51 -9.95 -5.46
C SER A 77 -5.88 -10.95 -4.36
N ASN A 78 -6.39 -12.12 -4.78
CA ASN A 78 -6.55 -13.29 -3.91
C ASN A 78 -5.21 -13.79 -3.35
N ARG A 79 -5.31 -14.66 -2.33
CA ARG A 79 -4.17 -15.27 -1.62
C ARG A 79 -4.17 -16.80 -1.68
N ASP A 80 -5.07 -17.36 -2.47
CA ASP A 80 -5.26 -18.81 -2.68
C ASP A 80 -4.69 -19.24 -4.04
N ASP A 81 -4.90 -20.49 -4.43
CA ASP A 81 -4.46 -21.08 -5.70
C ASP A 81 -5.39 -20.77 -6.89
N CYS A 82 -6.43 -19.96 -6.68
CA CYS A 82 -7.34 -19.63 -7.77
C CYS A 82 -6.70 -18.63 -8.73
N THR A 83 -7.11 -18.72 -10.00
CA THR A 83 -6.84 -17.69 -11.00
C THR A 83 -7.93 -16.65 -10.94
N VAL A 84 -7.61 -15.41 -10.60
CA VAL A 84 -8.56 -14.29 -10.58
C VAL A 84 -8.18 -13.21 -11.58
N SER A 85 -9.17 -12.67 -12.27
CA SER A 85 -9.01 -11.65 -13.30
C SER A 85 -9.87 -10.43 -12.97
N LEU A 86 -9.24 -9.28 -12.84
CA LEU A 86 -9.89 -7.98 -12.85
C LEU A 86 -9.98 -7.51 -14.29
N ILE A 87 -11.18 -7.18 -14.76
CA ILE A 87 -11.47 -6.91 -16.16
C ILE A 87 -12.07 -5.51 -16.29
N TYR A 88 -11.61 -4.75 -17.27
CA TYR A 88 -12.19 -3.45 -17.62
C TYR A 88 -12.30 -3.30 -19.14
N ALA A 89 -13.52 -3.07 -19.63
CA ALA A 89 -13.78 -2.85 -21.04
C ALA A 89 -13.81 -1.35 -21.35
N VAL A 90 -13.01 -0.92 -22.32
CA VAL A 90 -12.87 0.49 -22.69
C VAL A 90 -12.85 0.68 -24.19
N HIS A 91 -13.50 1.75 -24.67
CA HIS A 91 -13.53 2.09 -26.09
C HIS A 91 -12.79 3.40 -26.34
N LEU A 92 -11.68 3.31 -27.07
CA LEU A 92 -10.79 4.42 -27.38
C LEU A 92 -11.16 5.08 -28.71
N LYS A 93 -11.30 6.41 -28.70
CA LYS A 93 -11.56 7.20 -29.92
C LYS A 93 -10.28 7.48 -30.71
N LYS A 94 -9.13 7.45 -30.05
CA LYS A 94 -7.78 7.57 -30.63
C LYS A 94 -6.86 6.58 -29.93
N SER A 95 -5.76 6.21 -30.56
CA SER A 95 -4.73 5.44 -29.86
C SER A 95 -4.31 6.16 -28.58
N GLY A 96 -4.09 5.39 -27.52
CA GLY A 96 -3.83 5.89 -26.18
C GLY A 96 -2.96 4.90 -25.41
N SER A 97 -3.04 4.95 -24.09
CA SER A 97 -2.26 4.10 -23.21
C SER A 97 -3.05 3.73 -21.96
N VAL A 98 -2.66 2.63 -21.33
CA VAL A 98 -3.05 2.30 -19.96
C VAL A 98 -1.80 2.33 -19.11
N PHE A 99 -1.90 3.00 -17.96
CA PHE A 99 -0.87 3.10 -16.95
C PHE A 99 -1.43 2.63 -15.62
N PHE A 100 -0.65 1.90 -14.83
CA PHE A 100 -1.00 1.58 -13.44
C PHE A 100 0.25 1.39 -12.60
N GLU A 101 0.09 1.59 -11.29
CA GLU A 101 1.12 1.28 -10.31
C GLU A 101 0.78 -0.04 -9.62
N TYR A 102 1.80 -0.81 -9.27
CA TYR A 102 1.62 -2.11 -8.67
C TYR A 102 2.72 -2.46 -7.67
N GLN A 103 2.40 -3.41 -6.79
CA GLN A 103 3.37 -4.08 -5.94
C GLN A 103 3.21 -5.59 -6.14
N TYR A 104 4.29 -6.24 -6.56
CA TYR A 104 4.31 -7.66 -6.91
C TYR A 104 5.62 -8.28 -6.43
N ILE A 105 5.58 -8.87 -5.23
CA ILE A 105 6.78 -9.28 -4.46
C ILE A 105 6.95 -10.79 -4.31
N ASP A 106 5.93 -11.57 -4.68
CA ASP A 106 5.90 -13.02 -4.48
C ASP A 106 5.98 -13.73 -5.83
N ASN A 107 7.06 -14.48 -6.04
CA ASN A 107 7.27 -15.24 -7.27
C ASN A 107 6.41 -16.51 -7.37
N ASN A 108 5.64 -16.86 -6.32
CA ASN A 108 4.70 -17.98 -6.34
C ASN A 108 3.31 -17.58 -6.87
N ILE A 109 3.10 -16.29 -7.15
CA ILE A 109 1.94 -15.81 -7.92
C ILE A 109 2.45 -15.43 -9.30
N PHE A 110 1.73 -15.82 -10.34
CA PHE A 110 1.95 -15.31 -11.68
C PHE A 110 1.03 -14.13 -11.91
N PHE A 111 1.62 -12.95 -12.09
CA PHE A 111 0.89 -11.73 -12.44
C PHE A 111 1.12 -11.36 -13.90
N GLU A 112 0.05 -11.31 -14.67
CA GLU A 112 0.08 -10.91 -16.07
C GLU A 112 -0.94 -9.81 -16.37
N PHE A 113 -0.53 -8.90 -17.24
CA PHE A 113 -1.40 -7.90 -17.81
C PHE A 113 -1.50 -8.12 -19.31
N PHE A 114 -2.72 -8.26 -19.82
CA PHE A 114 -2.94 -8.46 -21.25
C PHE A 114 -4.20 -7.77 -21.74
N ILE A 115 -4.22 -7.53 -23.05
CA ILE A 115 -5.28 -6.79 -23.73
C ILE A 115 -5.89 -7.70 -24.79
N GLN A 116 -7.22 -7.81 -24.77
CA GLN A 116 -7.99 -8.46 -25.82
C GLN A 116 -8.78 -7.43 -26.63
N ASN A 117 -8.95 -7.68 -27.92
CA ASN A 117 -9.89 -6.93 -28.75
C ASN A 117 -11.28 -7.59 -28.76
N ASP A 118 -12.22 -6.98 -29.47
CA ASP A 118 -13.59 -7.46 -29.73
C ASP A 118 -13.66 -8.81 -30.46
N GLN A 119 -12.54 -9.27 -31.04
CA GLN A 119 -12.42 -10.59 -31.68
C GLN A 119 -11.80 -11.65 -30.75
N CYS A 120 -11.69 -11.38 -29.45
CA CYS A 120 -11.06 -12.26 -28.45
C CYS A 120 -9.61 -12.64 -28.77
N LYS A 121 -8.93 -11.85 -29.62
CA LYS A 121 -7.52 -12.04 -29.93
C LYS A 121 -6.69 -11.19 -28.98
N GLU A 122 -5.75 -11.82 -28.29
CA GLU A 122 -4.70 -11.08 -27.58
C GLU A 122 -3.90 -10.26 -28.59
N MET A 123 -3.59 -9.00 -28.28
CA MET A 123 -2.75 -8.19 -29.17
C MET A 123 -1.30 -8.69 -29.14
N GLU A 124 -0.76 -9.05 -30.31
CA GLU A 124 0.61 -9.59 -30.50
C GLU A 124 1.76 -8.67 -30.02
N SER A 125 1.53 -7.39 -29.72
CA SER A 125 2.59 -6.44 -29.34
C SER A 125 2.96 -6.46 -27.85
N THR A 126 2.65 -7.53 -27.11
CA THR A 126 2.95 -7.63 -25.67
C THR A 126 4.33 -8.25 -25.44
N ALA A 127 5.41 -7.59 -25.90
CA ALA A 127 6.74 -7.89 -25.38
C ALA A 127 6.80 -7.72 -23.84
N ASP A 128 5.87 -6.95 -23.28
CA ASP A 128 5.71 -6.65 -21.85
C ASP A 128 4.46 -7.30 -21.20
N LYS A 129 3.99 -8.47 -21.66
CA LYS A 129 2.86 -9.20 -20.99
C LYS A 129 3.16 -9.49 -19.51
N TRP A 130 4.45 -9.66 -19.20
CA TRP A 130 4.95 -10.02 -17.89
C TRP A 130 5.30 -8.79 -17.08
N VAL A 131 4.49 -8.54 -16.06
CA VAL A 131 4.79 -7.52 -15.07
C VAL A 131 5.99 -7.97 -14.24
N LYS A 132 6.97 -7.09 -14.05
CA LYS A 132 8.23 -7.42 -13.35
C LYS A 132 7.99 -7.50 -11.84
N LEU A 133 8.74 -8.35 -11.15
CA LEU A 133 8.74 -8.35 -9.68
C LEU A 133 9.25 -7.00 -9.16
N THR A 134 8.64 -6.52 -8.08
CA THR A 134 9.04 -5.33 -7.32
C THR A 134 9.80 -5.74 -6.07
N ASP A 135 10.60 -4.83 -5.52
CA ASP A 135 11.21 -5.00 -4.21
C ASP A 135 10.19 -4.79 -3.08
N ASN A 136 10.52 -5.28 -1.87
CA ASN A 136 9.63 -5.16 -0.71
C ASN A 136 9.41 -3.70 -0.32
N GLY A 137 8.16 -3.24 -0.39
CA GLY A 137 7.76 -1.89 0.01
C GLY A 137 7.86 -0.85 -1.10
N GLU A 138 8.32 -1.24 -2.29
CA GLU A 138 8.40 -0.35 -3.44
C GLU A 138 7.22 -0.57 -4.41
N TRP A 139 6.75 0.52 -5.01
CA TRP A 139 5.72 0.49 -6.05
C TRP A 139 6.40 0.57 -7.42
N GLY A 140 6.14 -0.43 -8.27
CA GLY A 140 6.49 -0.39 -9.68
C GLY A 140 5.40 0.29 -10.50
N SER A 141 5.73 0.63 -11.74
CA SER A 141 4.78 1.17 -12.72
C SER A 141 4.81 0.38 -14.02
N HIS A 142 3.65 0.24 -14.66
CA HIS A 142 3.49 -0.45 -15.92
C HIS A 142 2.67 0.42 -16.87
N SER A 143 3.09 0.50 -18.13
CA SER A 143 2.44 1.31 -19.16
C SER A 143 2.41 0.56 -20.48
N VAL A 144 1.24 0.46 -21.10
CA VAL A 144 1.04 -0.25 -22.37
C VAL A 144 0.23 0.61 -23.33
N THR A 145 0.64 0.66 -24.58
CA THR A 145 -0.08 1.37 -25.64
C THR A 145 -1.34 0.60 -26.05
N LEU A 146 -2.46 1.32 -26.14
CA LEU A 146 -3.76 0.81 -26.59
C LEU A 146 -4.06 1.31 -28.01
N LYS A 147 -4.61 0.43 -28.85
CA LYS A 147 -5.07 0.84 -30.19
C LYS A 147 -6.44 1.52 -30.08
N SER A 148 -6.78 2.35 -31.07
CA SER A 148 -8.14 2.87 -31.19
C SER A 148 -9.16 1.73 -31.37
N GLY A 149 -10.38 1.95 -30.89
CA GLY A 149 -11.44 0.95 -30.86
C GLY A 149 -11.61 0.31 -29.48
N SER A 150 -12.26 -0.84 -29.45
CA SER A 150 -12.58 -1.55 -28.21
C SER A 150 -11.38 -2.35 -27.70
N ASN A 151 -11.02 -2.13 -26.44
CA ASN A 151 -9.95 -2.83 -25.74
C ASN A 151 -10.53 -3.40 -24.43
N ILE A 152 -10.23 -4.64 -24.12
CA ILE A 152 -10.59 -5.30 -22.86
C ILE A 152 -9.29 -5.56 -22.11
N LEU A 153 -9.15 -4.92 -20.95
CA LEU A 153 -7.95 -4.95 -20.13
C LEU A 153 -8.11 -6.02 -19.04
N TYR A 154 -7.08 -6.86 -18.86
CA TYR A 154 -7.07 -7.93 -17.87
C TYR A 154 -5.87 -7.79 -16.95
N TRP A 155 -6.12 -7.69 -15.63
CA TRP A 155 -5.12 -7.92 -14.59
C TRP A 155 -5.39 -9.29 -13.99
N ARG A 156 -4.57 -10.28 -14.36
CA ARG A 156 -4.79 -11.68 -13.98
C ARG A 156 -3.68 -12.17 -13.06
N THR A 157 -4.09 -12.77 -11.94
CA THR A 157 -3.18 -13.45 -11.01
C THR A 157 -3.51 -14.93 -10.94
N THR A 158 -2.48 -15.77 -10.92
CA THR A 158 -2.61 -17.23 -10.71
C THR A 158 -1.65 -17.66 -9.62
N GLY A 159 -2.18 -18.14 -8.49
CA GLY A 159 -1.36 -18.67 -7.40
C GLY A 159 -0.88 -20.09 -7.70
N ILE A 160 0.39 -20.39 -7.43
CA ILE A 160 0.90 -21.76 -7.43
C ILE A 160 1.25 -22.15 -5.99
N LEU A 161 0.33 -22.86 -5.33
CA LEU A 161 0.55 -23.36 -3.97
C LEU A 161 1.34 -24.67 -4.01
N MET A 162 2.67 -24.59 -3.88
CA MET A 162 3.51 -25.75 -3.53
C MET A 162 3.67 -25.83 -2.00
N GLY A 163 2.67 -26.39 -1.31
CA GLY A 163 2.66 -26.59 0.15
C GLY A 163 1.83 -25.56 0.94
N SER A 164 2.06 -25.46 2.26
CA SER A 164 1.22 -24.68 3.19
C SER A 164 1.52 -23.18 3.29
N LYS A 165 2.17 -22.58 2.29
CA LYS A 165 2.54 -21.15 2.34
C LYS A 165 1.44 -20.29 1.73
N VAL A 166 0.91 -19.36 2.52
CA VAL A 166 0.03 -18.29 2.04
C VAL A 166 0.86 -17.35 1.16
N VAL A 167 0.43 -17.15 -0.08
CA VAL A 167 1.10 -16.24 -1.02
C VAL A 167 0.80 -14.78 -0.69
N LYS A 168 1.76 -13.89 -0.96
CA LYS A 168 1.54 -12.44 -0.80
C LYS A 168 0.85 -11.90 -2.06
N PRO A 169 -0.29 -11.22 -1.93
CA PRO A 169 -1.08 -10.81 -3.09
C PRO A 169 -0.39 -9.69 -3.86
N VAL A 170 -0.83 -9.52 -5.10
CA VAL A 170 -0.49 -8.39 -5.94
C VAL A 170 -1.36 -7.21 -5.54
N LEU A 171 -0.76 -6.03 -5.41
CA LEU A 171 -1.47 -4.78 -5.17
C LEU A 171 -1.44 -3.93 -6.44
N VAL A 172 -2.54 -3.29 -6.79
CA VAL A 172 -2.63 -2.36 -7.93
C VAL A 172 -3.30 -1.06 -7.48
N LYS A 173 -2.82 0.08 -7.97
CA LYS A 173 -3.44 1.40 -7.74
C LYS A 173 -3.20 2.34 -8.91
N ASN A 174 -3.85 3.50 -8.86
CA ASN A 174 -3.65 4.61 -9.82
C ASN A 174 -3.76 4.18 -11.29
N ILE A 175 -4.81 3.44 -11.65
CA ILE A 175 -5.05 3.02 -13.04
C ILE A 175 -5.50 4.23 -13.85
N THR A 176 -4.79 4.55 -14.92
CA THR A 176 -5.10 5.66 -15.83
C THR A 176 -5.21 5.13 -17.25
N ILE A 177 -6.28 5.48 -17.95
CA ILE A 177 -6.52 5.06 -19.34
C ILE A 177 -6.72 6.31 -20.19
N GLU A 178 -5.88 6.48 -21.20
CA GLU A 178 -5.92 7.60 -22.14
C GLU A 178 -6.49 7.18 -23.50
N GLY A 179 -6.95 8.16 -24.28
CA GLY A 179 -7.48 7.94 -25.63
C GLY A 179 -8.97 7.62 -25.68
N VAL A 180 -9.65 7.63 -24.53
CA VAL A 180 -11.12 7.54 -24.47
C VAL A 180 -11.79 8.75 -25.12
N ALA A 181 -13.11 8.71 -25.25
CA ALA A 181 -13.89 9.87 -25.65
C ALA A 181 -13.70 11.04 -24.66
N TYR A 182 -14.33 12.17 -24.97
CA TYR A 182 -14.44 13.27 -23.99
C TYR A 182 -14.95 12.74 -22.65
N THR A 183 -14.48 13.32 -21.55
CA THR A 183 -15.19 13.18 -20.28
C THR A 183 -16.40 14.12 -20.27
N SER A 184 -17.56 13.63 -19.85
CA SER A 184 -18.78 14.43 -19.70
C SER A 184 -18.85 15.19 -18.37
N GLU A 185 -17.94 14.89 -17.45
CA GLU A 185 -17.88 15.50 -16.12
C GLU A 185 -16.44 15.56 -15.60
N CYS A 186 -16.22 16.39 -14.59
CA CYS A 186 -14.94 16.47 -13.89
C CYS A 186 -14.96 15.55 -12.67
N PHE A 187 -13.82 14.97 -12.38
CA PHE A 187 -13.63 14.10 -11.22
C PHE A 187 -13.27 14.95 -10.01
N ALA A 188 -13.88 14.67 -8.86
CA ALA A 188 -13.51 15.32 -7.61
C ALA A 188 -12.07 14.94 -7.23
N CYS A 189 -11.33 15.86 -6.64
CA CYS A 189 -10.03 15.54 -6.06
C CYS A 189 -10.19 14.51 -4.95
N LYS A 190 -9.39 13.46 -4.97
CA LYS A 190 -9.39 12.46 -3.89
C LYS A 190 -8.95 13.10 -2.57
N PRO A 191 -9.38 12.55 -1.41
CA PRO A 191 -8.89 12.99 -0.11
C PRO A 191 -7.35 13.02 -0.05
N GLY A 192 -6.81 14.04 0.61
CA GLY A 192 -5.37 14.35 0.61
C GLY A 192 -4.86 15.07 -0.63
N THR A 193 -5.73 15.39 -1.58
CA THR A 193 -5.40 16.24 -2.72
C THR A 193 -6.38 17.40 -2.85
N PHE A 194 -5.99 18.44 -3.57
CA PHE A 194 -6.80 19.64 -3.78
C PHE A 194 -6.57 20.24 -5.17
N SER A 195 -7.51 21.10 -5.60
CA SER A 195 -7.36 21.89 -6.82
C SER A 195 -7.86 23.31 -6.56
N ASP A 196 -6.95 24.27 -6.54
CA ASP A 196 -7.21 25.68 -6.21
C ASP A 196 -7.64 26.51 -7.43
N LYS A 197 -7.56 25.95 -8.64
CA LYS A 197 -7.78 26.67 -9.90
C LYS A 197 -8.75 25.93 -10.81
N PRO A 198 -9.63 26.67 -11.51
CA PRO A 198 -10.42 26.11 -12.58
C PRO A 198 -9.54 25.58 -13.71
N GLY A 199 -9.96 24.48 -14.34
CA GLY A 199 -9.25 23.88 -15.46
C GLY A 199 -8.09 22.97 -15.05
N ALA A 200 -8.12 22.38 -13.86
CA ALA A 200 -7.04 21.49 -13.41
C ALA A 200 -7.04 20.17 -14.17
N SER A 201 -5.87 19.79 -14.72
CA SER A 201 -5.67 18.47 -15.34
C SER A 201 -5.45 17.34 -14.33
N GLY A 202 -5.18 17.70 -13.07
CA GLY A 202 -5.00 16.79 -11.95
C GLY A 202 -4.98 17.58 -10.64
N CYS A 203 -5.13 16.86 -9.52
CA CYS A 203 -5.11 17.46 -8.19
C CYS A 203 -3.69 17.50 -7.61
N GLN A 204 -3.41 18.54 -6.84
CA GLN A 204 -2.17 18.73 -6.12
C GLN A 204 -2.22 18.00 -4.78
N VAL A 205 -1.10 17.40 -4.36
CA VAL A 205 -1.02 16.69 -3.08
C VAL A 205 -0.95 17.70 -1.93
N CYS A 206 -1.68 17.45 -0.85
CA CYS A 206 -1.62 18.29 0.33
C CYS A 206 -0.24 18.23 0.99
N PRO A 207 0.37 19.39 1.33
CA PRO A 207 1.65 19.42 2.01
C PRO A 207 1.56 18.80 3.41
N ARG A 208 2.72 18.51 4.00
CA ARG A 208 2.82 17.98 5.38
C ARG A 208 2.05 18.85 6.38
N ASP A 209 1.57 18.21 7.44
CA ASP A 209 0.74 18.84 8.49
C ASP A 209 -0.61 19.40 8.00
N THR A 210 -1.03 19.07 6.78
CA THR A 210 -2.32 19.47 6.23
C THR A 210 -3.08 18.26 5.70
N TYR A 211 -4.40 18.37 5.66
CA TYR A 211 -5.30 17.34 5.15
C TYR A 211 -6.36 17.95 4.23
N SER A 212 -6.99 17.12 3.40
CA SER A 212 -8.14 17.54 2.62
C SER A 212 -9.15 16.42 2.45
N GLU A 213 -10.42 16.79 2.44
CA GLU A 213 -11.52 15.89 2.08
C GLU A 213 -11.69 15.81 0.56
N LYS A 214 -12.59 14.93 0.12
CA LYS A 214 -12.91 14.75 -1.30
C LYS A 214 -13.45 16.06 -1.89
N GLY A 215 -12.92 16.46 -3.04
CA GLY A 215 -13.33 17.68 -3.73
C GLY A 215 -12.81 18.98 -3.13
N ALA A 216 -11.77 18.91 -2.30
CA ALA A 216 -11.24 20.10 -1.65
C ALA A 216 -10.54 21.08 -2.61
N LYS A 217 -10.72 22.37 -2.34
CA LYS A 217 -10.10 23.48 -3.10
C LYS A 217 -8.78 23.95 -2.50
N GLU A 218 -8.55 23.61 -1.24
CA GLU A 218 -7.34 23.92 -0.48
C GLU A 218 -7.16 22.87 0.62
N CYS A 219 -5.96 22.81 1.20
CA CYS A 219 -5.66 21.91 2.31
C CYS A 219 -5.89 22.62 3.64
N THR A 220 -6.53 21.91 4.57
CA THR A 220 -6.76 22.38 5.93
C THR A 220 -5.59 21.99 6.83
N LYS A 221 -5.11 22.91 7.67
CA LYS A 221 -4.02 22.61 8.61
C LYS A 221 -4.50 21.71 9.75
N CYS A 222 -3.70 20.71 10.13
CA CYS A 222 -3.97 19.92 11.33
C CYS A 222 -3.90 20.80 12.58
N LYS A 223 -4.86 20.62 13.50
CA LYS A 223 -4.81 21.25 14.83
C LYS A 223 -3.60 20.72 15.61
N GLU A 224 -3.05 21.53 16.52
CA GLU A 224 -1.85 21.17 17.31
C GLU A 224 -2.06 19.93 18.20
N GLU A 225 -3.30 19.65 18.58
CA GLU A 225 -3.73 18.48 19.35
C GLU A 225 -3.82 17.17 18.54
N MET A 226 -3.73 17.25 17.21
CA MET A 226 -3.78 16.11 16.29
C MET A 226 -2.39 15.67 15.85
N VAL A 227 -2.22 14.38 15.51
CA VAL A 227 -0.97 13.82 15.01
C VAL A 227 -0.67 14.40 13.64
N LYS A 228 0.39 15.20 13.61
CA LYS A 228 1.11 15.55 12.39
C LYS A 228 1.87 14.31 11.91
N GLN A 229 1.27 13.55 11.01
CA GLN A 229 2.02 12.55 10.27
C GLN A 229 2.98 13.29 9.32
N ASN A 230 4.27 12.95 9.37
CA ASN A 230 5.29 13.49 8.46
C ASN A 230 5.13 12.89 7.04
N GLN A 231 3.89 12.87 6.56
CA GLN A 231 3.44 12.31 5.29
C GLN A 231 2.63 13.37 4.55
N GLU A 232 2.81 13.43 3.24
CA GLU A 232 2.03 14.28 2.35
C GLU A 232 0.74 13.56 1.97
N GLY A 233 -0.27 14.33 1.59
CA GLY A 233 -1.53 13.79 1.08
C GLY A 233 -2.42 13.13 2.13
N LEU A 234 -2.52 13.72 3.32
CA LEU A 234 -3.40 13.20 4.37
C LEU A 234 -4.87 13.44 4.02
N SER A 235 -5.69 12.39 4.08
CA SER A 235 -7.14 12.52 3.95
C SER A 235 -7.80 13.10 5.21
N MET A 236 -7.19 12.87 6.38
CA MET A 236 -7.64 13.37 7.67
C MET A 236 -6.48 13.41 8.66
N CYS A 237 -6.48 14.37 9.59
CA CYS A 237 -5.54 14.34 10.71
C CYS A 237 -6.00 13.31 11.73
N SER A 238 -5.12 12.38 12.11
CA SER A 238 -5.43 11.45 13.19
C SER A 238 -5.37 12.16 14.53
N HIS A 239 -6.30 11.90 15.44
CA HIS A 239 -6.14 12.33 16.83
C HIS A 239 -4.86 11.72 17.42
N ARG A 240 -4.24 12.41 18.39
CA ARG A 240 -3.31 11.74 19.29
C ARG A 240 -4.07 10.60 19.97
N LEU A 241 -3.85 9.37 19.51
CA LEU A 241 -4.18 8.20 20.28
C LEU A 241 -3.24 8.20 21.50
N PHE A 242 -3.70 8.80 22.59
CA PHE A 242 -3.14 8.60 23.93
C PHE A 242 -3.54 7.25 24.51
N GLN A 243 -4.23 6.39 23.76
CA GLN A 243 -4.63 5.08 24.24
C GLN A 243 -3.72 3.99 23.68
N ILE A 244 -2.83 3.51 24.56
CA ILE A 244 -2.14 2.25 24.37
C ILE A 244 -3.13 1.18 24.83
N HIS A 245 -3.62 0.35 23.90
CA HIS A 245 -4.17 -0.94 24.29
C HIS A 245 -3.04 -1.75 24.94
N ASN A 246 -3.28 -2.19 26.18
CA ASN A 246 -2.39 -3.05 26.95
C ASN A 246 -1.73 -4.12 26.08
N GLY A 247 -0.41 -4.03 25.88
CA GLY A 247 0.31 -5.01 25.08
C GLY A 247 1.74 -4.62 24.74
N ALA A 248 2.68 -5.07 25.58
CA ALA A 248 3.98 -5.62 25.17
C ALA A 248 5.10 -4.65 24.68
N HIS A 249 6.03 -4.36 25.60
CA HIS A 249 7.48 -4.10 25.41
C HIS A 249 7.91 -2.85 24.60
N ARG A 250 7.88 -1.67 25.23
CA ARG A 250 8.58 -0.45 24.72
C ARG A 250 9.88 -0.10 25.45
N TYR A 251 10.29 -0.93 26.41
CA TYR A 251 11.54 -0.79 27.13
C TYR A 251 12.30 -2.11 27.10
N ILE A 252 13.62 -2.03 27.12
CA ILE A 252 14.53 -3.16 27.30
C ILE A 252 14.92 -3.27 28.77
N MET A 253 15.01 -4.51 29.25
CA MET A 253 15.58 -4.84 30.55
C MET A 253 17.08 -5.07 30.36
N GLY A 254 17.92 -4.44 31.18
CA GLY A 254 19.36 -4.66 31.21
C GLY A 254 19.89 -4.59 32.64
N HIS A 255 21.10 -5.11 32.86
CA HIS A 255 21.79 -4.97 34.13
C HIS A 255 22.56 -3.64 34.18
N SER A 256 22.56 -2.97 35.33
CA SER A 256 23.42 -1.81 35.56
C SER A 256 24.89 -2.23 35.51
N GLN A 257 25.77 -1.26 35.27
CA GLN A 257 27.21 -1.46 35.52
C GLN A 257 27.40 -1.94 36.96
N THR A 258 28.34 -2.88 37.14
CA THR A 258 28.59 -3.49 38.45
C THR A 258 29.13 -2.44 39.43
N PHE A 259 28.52 -2.39 40.61
CA PHE A 259 28.98 -1.51 41.67
C PHE A 259 30.30 -2.06 42.23
N VAL A 260 31.42 -1.45 41.81
CA VAL A 260 32.80 -1.89 42.09
C VAL A 260 33.10 -2.09 43.58
N SER A 261 32.37 -1.40 44.46
CA SER A 261 32.52 -1.51 45.92
C SER A 261 31.82 -2.72 46.56
N SER A 262 30.89 -3.38 45.85
CA SER A 262 30.02 -4.42 46.43
C SER A 262 29.81 -5.64 45.54
N PHE A 263 30.37 -5.68 44.31
CA PHE A 263 30.17 -6.78 43.34
C PHE A 263 28.69 -7.09 43.06
N GLN A 264 27.85 -6.06 43.14
CA GLN A 264 26.41 -6.15 42.93
C GLN A 264 26.01 -5.47 41.62
N THR A 265 24.98 -6.01 40.99
CA THR A 265 24.28 -5.42 39.85
C THR A 265 22.80 -5.28 40.20
N GLN A 266 22.09 -4.41 39.49
CA GLN A 266 20.64 -4.27 39.62
C GLN A 266 20.02 -4.22 38.23
N ILE A 267 18.78 -4.72 38.11
CA ILE A 267 18.02 -4.62 36.87
C ILE A 267 17.59 -3.17 36.66
N MET A 268 17.86 -2.65 35.46
CA MET A 268 17.43 -1.34 35.00
C MET A 268 16.63 -1.48 33.71
N TYR A 269 15.61 -0.64 33.56
CA TYR A 269 14.82 -0.56 32.34
C TYR A 269 15.20 0.69 31.55
N LYS A 270 15.40 0.56 30.23
CA LYS A 270 15.67 1.69 29.34
C LYS A 270 14.66 1.68 28.20
N TRP A 271 14.17 2.86 27.80
CA TRP A 271 13.34 2.98 26.61
C TRP A 271 14.08 2.57 25.34
N ILE A 272 13.34 1.95 24.41
CA ILE A 272 13.82 1.73 23.05
C ILE A 272 13.87 3.08 22.33
N GLU A 273 15.01 3.40 21.73
CA GLU A 273 15.18 4.61 20.94
C GLU A 273 14.71 4.37 19.50
N PRO A 274 14.04 5.35 18.86
CA PRO A 274 13.76 6.70 19.35
C PRO A 274 12.57 6.75 20.34
N LYS A 275 12.67 7.64 21.34
CA LYS A 275 11.62 7.85 22.34
C LYS A 275 10.45 8.64 21.72
N ILE A 276 9.41 7.91 21.30
CA ILE A 276 8.23 8.50 20.61
C ILE A 276 7.19 9.05 21.61
N CYS A 277 7.11 8.49 22.82
CA CYS A 277 6.12 8.88 23.84
C CYS A 277 6.68 9.89 24.86
N ARG A 278 5.84 10.84 25.31
CA ARG A 278 6.19 11.76 26.40
C ARG A 278 5.79 11.18 27.76
N GLU A 279 6.58 11.51 28.78
CA GLU A 279 6.41 11.05 30.16
C GLU A 279 5.81 12.12 31.10
N ASP A 280 5.68 13.35 30.63
CA ASP A 280 5.22 14.49 31.41
C ASP A 280 3.70 14.58 31.54
N LEU A 281 2.97 13.57 31.04
CA LEU A 281 1.52 13.51 31.08
C LEU A 281 1.05 12.66 32.27
N PRO A 282 -0.11 12.98 32.89
CA PRO A 282 -0.58 12.35 34.12
C PRO A 282 -0.74 10.82 34.04
N ASP A 283 -1.04 10.29 32.85
CA ASP A 283 -1.27 8.87 32.58
C ASP A 283 -0.16 8.24 31.72
N ALA A 284 1.02 8.88 31.65
CA ALA A 284 2.12 8.37 30.84
C ALA A 284 2.69 7.08 31.47
N LEU A 285 2.99 6.10 30.62
CA LEU A 285 3.71 4.90 31.04
C LEU A 285 5.09 5.30 31.56
N THR A 286 5.34 5.05 32.84
CA THR A 286 6.66 5.23 33.45
C THR A 286 7.47 3.95 33.35
N LEU A 287 8.80 4.07 33.34
CA LEU A 287 9.66 2.90 33.47
C LEU A 287 9.40 2.23 34.82
N PRO A 288 9.37 0.88 34.88
CA PRO A 288 9.31 0.19 36.15
C PRO A 288 10.51 0.60 37.05
N PRO A 289 10.34 0.58 38.38
CA PRO A 289 11.45 0.85 39.29
C PRO A 289 12.59 -0.15 39.06
N SER A 290 13.83 0.31 39.23
CA SER A 290 15.01 -0.56 39.19
C SER A 290 14.86 -1.70 40.20
N GLY A 291 15.31 -2.89 39.82
CA GLY A 291 15.27 -4.07 40.68
C GLY A 291 16.21 -3.95 41.89
N GLU A 292 16.04 -4.85 42.86
CA GLU A 292 16.96 -4.95 44.00
C GLU A 292 18.38 -5.29 43.57
N ARG A 293 19.36 -4.91 44.40
CA ARG A 293 20.76 -5.25 44.17
C ARG A 293 20.98 -6.74 44.42
N GLN A 294 21.53 -7.41 43.43
CA GLN A 294 21.85 -8.83 43.47
C GLN A 294 23.33 -9.01 43.13
N ASP A 295 23.93 -10.04 43.73
CA ASP A 295 25.33 -10.39 43.45
C ASP A 295 25.46 -10.85 42.00
N CYS A 296 26.59 -10.52 41.36
CA CYS A 296 26.83 -10.91 39.97
C CYS A 296 26.85 -12.45 39.82
N PRO A 297 26.21 -13.00 38.78
CA PRO A 297 26.27 -14.43 38.50
C PRO A 297 27.72 -14.88 38.23
N PRO A 298 28.07 -16.15 38.56
CA PRO A 298 29.41 -16.67 38.33
C PRO A 298 29.73 -16.76 36.83
N CYS A 299 31.00 -16.57 36.48
CA CYS A 299 31.47 -16.74 35.10
C CYS A 299 31.37 -18.22 34.67
N ASN A 300 31.16 -18.43 33.37
CA ASN A 300 31.15 -19.77 32.78
C ASN A 300 32.50 -20.48 33.01
N PRO A 301 32.52 -21.84 33.10
CA PRO A 301 33.76 -22.61 33.22
C PRO A 301 34.77 -22.23 32.14
N GLY A 302 36.03 -22.01 32.54
CA GLY A 302 37.09 -21.51 31.66
C GLY A 302 37.21 -19.98 31.60
N PHE A 303 36.41 -19.25 32.38
CA PHE A 303 36.51 -17.80 32.55
C PHE A 303 36.58 -17.43 34.04
N TYR A 304 37.38 -16.43 34.38
CA TYR A 304 37.46 -15.84 35.72
C TYR A 304 36.99 -14.38 35.70
N ASN A 305 36.50 -13.88 36.83
CA ASN A 305 36.03 -12.51 36.95
C ASN A 305 37.21 -11.56 37.20
N ASN A 306 37.40 -10.54 36.36
CA ASN A 306 38.44 -9.52 36.52
C ASN A 306 37.95 -8.36 37.44
N ALA A 307 38.86 -7.49 37.90
CA ALA A 307 38.56 -6.34 38.78
C ALA A 307 37.55 -5.32 38.20
N LEU A 308 37.21 -5.43 36.91
CA LEU A 308 36.19 -4.65 36.20
C LEU A 308 34.85 -5.38 36.05
N SER A 309 34.64 -6.48 36.78
CA SER A 309 33.40 -7.28 36.76
C SER A 309 33.04 -7.85 35.38
N SER A 310 34.07 -8.20 34.59
CA SER A 310 33.95 -8.82 33.28
C SER A 310 34.63 -10.20 33.28
N CYS A 311 33.98 -11.19 32.67
CA CYS A 311 34.49 -12.56 32.60
C CYS A 311 35.58 -12.66 31.53
N THR A 312 36.81 -12.92 31.94
CA THR A 312 37.98 -13.10 31.07
C THR A 312 38.40 -14.56 31.00
N PRO A 313 38.83 -15.08 29.83
CA PRO A 313 39.20 -16.48 29.69
C PRO A 313 40.44 -16.82 30.53
N CYS A 314 40.44 -18.01 31.13
CA CYS A 314 41.59 -18.52 31.86
C CYS A 314 42.77 -18.78 30.90
N PRO A 315 44.02 -18.59 31.35
CA PRO A 315 45.21 -18.94 30.57
C PRO A 315 45.20 -20.43 30.18
N PRO A 316 45.81 -20.81 29.04
CA PRO A 316 45.93 -22.21 28.66
C PRO A 316 46.74 -23.01 29.72
N GLY A 317 46.14 -24.04 30.31
CA GLY A 317 46.81 -24.95 31.25
C GLY A 317 46.48 -24.76 32.74
N THR A 318 45.46 -23.95 33.07
CA THR A 318 44.83 -23.85 34.40
C THR A 318 43.40 -24.35 34.36
#